data_AF-A0A1B6EK73-F1
#
_entry.id   AF-A0A1B6EK73-F1
#
_cell.length_a   1.000
_cell.length_b   1.000
_cell.length_c   1.000
_cell.angle_alpha   90.00
_cell.angle_beta   90.00
_cell.angle_gamma   90.00
#
_symmetry.space_group_name_H-M   'P 1'
#
loop_
_entity.id
_entity.type
_entity.pdbx_description
1 polymer ?
#
loop_
_entity_poly.entity_id
_entity_poly.type
_entity_poly.pdbx_seq_one_letter_code
_entity_poly.pdbx_strand_id
1 'polypeptide(L)'
;QKKVIGNQINLGPEKDSRRMWMHLPTFDFNVYIFNVTNSAEVLQGGKPVLDQIGPYCYKEVKDKLNLHEDASTDTITYSARTTWTASQADENCPSSYLTGDEVVVIPNVPLLATLMLAEKDFPLP
;
A
#
# COMPACT_ATOMS: atom_id res chain seq x y z
N GLN A 1 -20.89 33.38 3.52
CA GLN A 1 -20.60 32.00 3.99
C GLN A 1 -19.37 31.35 3.34
N LYS A 2 -19.16 31.38 2.01
CA LYS A 2 -17.95 30.80 1.36
C LYS A 2 -16.59 31.26 1.92
N LYS A 3 -16.46 32.54 2.28
CA LYS A 3 -15.21 33.14 2.79
C LYS A 3 -14.80 32.65 4.20
N VAL A 4 -15.79 32.23 5.00
CA VAL A 4 -15.58 31.71 6.36
C VAL A 4 -15.07 30.27 6.28
N ILE A 5 -15.65 29.45 5.40
CA ILE A 5 -15.24 28.06 5.16
C ILE A 5 -13.84 28.02 4.56
N GLY A 6 -13.52 28.88 3.59
CA GLY A 6 -12.20 28.96 2.97
C GLY A 6 -11.06 29.24 3.96
N ASN A 7 -11.31 30.02 5.01
CA ASN A 7 -10.31 30.30 6.05
C ASN A 7 -10.18 29.19 7.10
N GLN A 8 -11.13 28.23 7.13
CA GLN A 8 -11.07 27.07 8.04
C GLN A 8 -10.40 25.86 7.39
N ILE A 9 -10.45 25.73 6.06
CA ILE A 9 -9.90 24.58 5.33
C ILE A 9 -8.50 24.81 4.73
N ASN A 10 -7.91 26.00 4.92
CA ASN A 10 -6.56 26.30 4.43
C ASN A 10 -5.47 25.60 5.27
N LEU A 11 -4.27 25.44 4.72
CA LEU A 11 -3.17 24.68 5.35
C LEU A 11 -2.18 25.57 6.13
N GLY A 12 -2.67 26.68 6.71
CA GLY A 12 -1.83 27.59 7.49
C GLY A 12 -1.25 26.95 8.77
N PRO A 13 -0.14 27.48 9.31
CA PRO A 13 0.63 26.85 10.39
C PRO A 13 -0.08 26.54 11.69
N GLU A 14 -1.15 27.25 12.00
CA GLU A 14 -1.91 27.11 13.25
C GLU A 14 -3.32 26.55 13.02
N LYS A 15 -3.55 25.88 11.88
CA LYS A 15 -4.89 25.40 11.50
C LYS A 15 -5.08 23.91 11.77
N ASP A 16 -6.25 23.56 12.31
CA ASP A 16 -6.62 22.16 12.54
C ASP A 16 -6.69 21.34 11.24
N SER A 17 -7.11 21.96 10.14
CA SER A 17 -7.06 21.40 8.78
C SER A 17 -5.64 20.96 8.40
N ARG A 18 -4.60 21.76 8.75
CA ARG A 18 -3.20 21.39 8.52
C ARG A 18 -2.83 20.16 9.36
N ARG A 19 -3.23 20.11 10.62
CA ARG A 19 -2.96 18.96 11.51
C ARG A 19 -3.56 17.67 10.99
N MET A 20 -4.84 17.70 10.61
CA MET A 20 -5.54 16.55 10.05
C MET A 20 -4.98 16.14 8.67
N TRP A 21 -4.52 17.11 7.88
CA TRP A 21 -3.83 16.82 6.62
C TRP A 21 -2.43 16.23 6.84
N MET A 22 -1.71 16.65 7.87
CA MET A 22 -0.37 16.12 8.22
C MET A 22 -0.45 14.69 8.78
N HIS A 23 -1.41 14.44 9.66
CA HIS A 23 -1.63 13.16 10.34
C HIS A 23 -3.01 12.63 10.01
N LEU A 24 -3.08 11.75 9.01
CA LEU A 24 -4.34 11.10 8.67
C LEU A 24 -4.71 10.08 9.76
N PRO A 25 -6.01 9.82 9.97
CA PRO A 25 -6.44 8.69 10.80
C PRO A 25 -5.80 7.38 10.34
N THR A 26 -5.68 6.43 11.25
CA THR A 26 -5.21 5.09 10.93
C THR A 26 -6.20 4.36 10.03
N PHE A 27 -5.69 3.66 9.02
CA PHE A 27 -6.48 2.84 8.10
C PHE A 27 -6.19 1.35 8.29
N ASP A 28 -7.18 0.52 8.00
CA ASP A 28 -6.99 -0.93 7.92
C ASP A 28 -6.44 -1.31 6.55
N PHE A 29 -5.33 -2.02 6.54
CA PHE A 29 -4.66 -2.51 5.34
C PHE A 29 -4.54 -4.03 5.40
N ASN A 30 -5.41 -4.70 4.64
CA ASN A 30 -5.52 -6.16 4.62
C ASN A 30 -4.95 -6.72 3.32
N VAL A 31 -3.97 -7.60 3.43
CA VAL A 31 -3.32 -8.25 2.28
C VAL A 31 -3.84 -9.67 2.11
N TYR A 32 -4.17 -10.01 0.86
CA TYR A 32 -4.58 -11.36 0.46
C TYR A 32 -3.61 -11.87 -0.61
N ILE A 33 -3.19 -13.12 -0.47
CA ILE A 33 -2.27 -13.78 -1.38
C ILE A 33 -3.02 -14.90 -2.09
N PHE A 34 -2.88 -14.99 -3.41
CA PHE A 34 -3.34 -16.15 -4.18
C PHE A 34 -2.20 -17.16 -4.29
N ASN A 35 -2.30 -18.23 -3.50
CA ASN A 35 -1.39 -19.35 -3.52
C ASN A 35 -1.70 -20.28 -4.68
N VAL A 36 -0.67 -20.64 -5.46
CA VAL A 36 -0.81 -21.59 -6.58
C VAL A 36 -0.63 -23.03 -6.07
N THR A 37 -1.68 -23.84 -6.12
CA THR A 37 -1.64 -25.22 -5.59
C THR A 37 -1.10 -26.24 -6.59
N ASN A 38 -1.15 -25.96 -7.90
CA ASN A 38 -0.74 -26.87 -8.98
C ASN A 38 0.45 -26.34 -9.80
N SER A 39 1.50 -25.83 -9.14
CA SER A 39 2.63 -25.17 -9.80
C SER A 39 3.33 -26.03 -10.87
N ALA A 40 3.45 -27.34 -10.66
CA ALA A 40 4.05 -28.26 -11.62
C ALA A 40 3.27 -28.36 -12.96
N GLU A 41 1.94 -28.28 -12.91
CA GLU A 41 1.09 -28.27 -14.11
C GLU A 41 1.16 -26.92 -14.82
N VAL A 42 1.20 -25.83 -14.05
CA VAL A 42 1.34 -24.47 -14.60
C VAL A 42 2.62 -24.33 -15.40
N LEU A 43 3.73 -24.90 -14.93
CA LEU A 43 5.00 -24.91 -15.67
C LEU A 43 4.92 -25.68 -17.00
N GLN A 44 3.96 -26.58 -17.15
CA GLN A 44 3.70 -27.34 -18.38
C GLN A 44 2.66 -26.66 -19.29
N GLY A 45 2.23 -25.43 -18.97
CA GLY A 45 1.19 -24.72 -19.71
C GLY A 45 -0.23 -24.97 -19.19
N GLY A 46 -0.39 -25.66 -18.06
CA GLY A 46 -1.66 -25.87 -17.40
C GLY A 46 -2.24 -24.58 -16.79
N LYS A 47 -3.56 -24.59 -16.53
CA LYS A 47 -4.24 -23.44 -15.90
C LYS A 47 -3.95 -23.42 -14.39
N PRO A 48 -3.57 -22.27 -13.80
CA PRO A 48 -3.37 -22.16 -12.35
C PRO A 48 -4.66 -22.39 -11.56
N VAL A 49 -4.54 -23.17 -10.49
CA VAL A 49 -5.54 -23.33 -9.42
C VAL A 49 -5.06 -22.49 -8.24
N LEU A 50 -5.92 -21.58 -7.78
CA LEU A 50 -5.59 -20.56 -6.80
C LEU A 50 -6.39 -20.74 -5.52
N ASP A 51 -5.69 -20.72 -4.39
CA ASP A 51 -6.29 -20.64 -3.05
C ASP A 51 -5.93 -19.29 -2.42
N GLN A 52 -6.94 -18.56 -1.94
CA GLN A 52 -6.73 -17.28 -1.29
C GLN A 52 -6.32 -17.49 0.18
N ILE A 53 -5.19 -16.90 0.57
CA ILE A 53 -4.66 -16.91 1.93
C ILE A 53 -4.65 -15.48 2.46
N GLY A 54 -5.28 -15.25 3.62
CA GLY A 54 -5.41 -13.94 4.23
C GLY A 54 -6.67 -13.81 5.10
N PRO A 55 -6.91 -12.61 5.68
CA PRO A 55 -6.08 -11.41 5.53
C PRO A 55 -4.80 -11.39 6.41
N TYR A 56 -3.69 -10.92 5.87
CA TYR A 56 -2.60 -10.38 6.69
C TYR A 56 -2.93 -8.92 7.01
N CYS A 57 -3.23 -8.64 8.27
CA CYS A 57 -3.81 -7.36 8.69
C CYS A 57 -2.74 -6.41 9.23
N TYR A 58 -2.75 -5.19 8.71
CA TYR A 58 -1.88 -4.12 9.14
C TYR A 58 -2.68 -2.85 9.41
N LYS A 59 -2.22 -2.06 10.37
CA LYS A 59 -2.65 -0.68 10.56
C LYS A 59 -1.72 0.22 9.76
N GLU A 60 -2.28 0.93 8.78
CA GLU A 60 -1.57 1.90 7.95
C GLU A 60 -1.71 3.30 8.56
N VAL A 61 -0.58 3.96 8.80
CA VAL A 61 -0.52 5.37 9.21
C VAL A 61 0.23 6.16 8.15
N LYS A 62 -0.36 7.28 7.73
CA LYS A 62 0.20 8.17 6.71
C LYS A 62 0.51 9.53 7.34
N ASP A 63 1.78 9.89 7.33
CA ASP A 63 2.31 11.15 7.84
C ASP A 63 2.96 11.97 6.73
N LYS A 64 2.90 13.30 6.87
CA LYS A 64 3.68 14.23 6.06
C LYS A 64 4.78 14.84 6.92
N LEU A 65 6.04 14.64 6.52
CA LEU A 65 7.23 15.09 7.21
C LEU A 65 7.93 16.21 6.42
N ASN A 66 8.88 16.91 7.07
CA ASN A 66 9.76 17.88 6.44
C ASN A 66 9.02 18.95 5.62
N LEU A 67 8.00 19.58 6.21
CA LEU A 67 7.21 20.59 5.51
C LEU A 67 8.04 21.84 5.24
N HIS A 68 8.06 22.27 3.98
CA HIS A 68 8.65 23.53 3.54
C HIS A 68 7.58 24.38 2.86
N GLU A 69 7.31 25.56 3.40
CA GLU A 69 6.34 26.51 2.84
C GLU A 69 7.06 27.49 1.91
N ASP A 70 6.51 27.67 0.72
CA ASP A 70 6.90 28.73 -0.20
C ASP A 70 5.78 29.77 -0.27
N ALA A 71 5.99 30.89 0.43
CA ALA A 71 5.04 31.99 0.50
C ALA A 71 4.88 32.73 -0.84
N SER A 72 5.84 32.62 -1.76
CA SER A 72 5.77 33.28 -3.07
C SER A 72 4.83 32.56 -4.03
N THR A 73 4.71 31.24 -3.89
CA THR A 73 3.88 30.40 -4.74
C THR A 73 2.63 29.86 -4.03
N ASP A 74 2.47 30.13 -2.73
CA ASP A 74 1.40 29.57 -1.88
C ASP A 74 1.40 28.03 -1.91
N THR A 75 2.60 27.43 -1.80
CA THR A 75 2.79 25.98 -1.87
C THR A 75 3.47 25.40 -0.62
N ILE A 76 3.19 24.12 -0.36
CA ILE A 76 3.85 23.36 0.70
C ILE A 76 4.47 22.11 0.09
N THR A 77 5.79 21.97 0.22
CA THR A 77 6.53 20.76 -0.14
C THR A 77 6.71 19.89 1.10
N TYR A 78 6.59 18.56 0.95
CA TYR A 78 6.70 17.63 2.07
C TYR A 78 7.21 16.26 1.62
N SER A 79 7.68 15.46 2.57
CA SER A 79 8.00 14.04 2.40
C SER A 79 6.85 13.18 2.92
N ALA A 80 6.22 12.39 2.06
CA ALA A 80 5.20 11.43 2.48
C ALA A 80 5.84 10.22 3.14
N ARG A 81 5.37 9.84 4.32
CA ARG A 81 5.77 8.62 5.03
C ARG A 81 4.54 7.76 5.29
N THR A 82 4.62 6.50 4.89
CA THR A 82 3.62 5.48 5.24
C THR A 82 4.26 4.44 6.13
N THR A 83 3.62 4.11 7.24
CA THR A 83 4.05 3.04 8.15
C THR A 83 2.95 2.02 8.33
N TRP A 84 3.33 0.75 8.25
CA TRP A 84 2.44 -0.38 8.50
C TRP A 84 2.87 -1.06 9.79
N THR A 85 1.93 -1.21 10.73
CA THR A 85 2.15 -1.96 11.97
C THR A 85 1.26 -3.20 11.92
N ALA A 86 1.82 -4.39 12.17
CA ALA A 86 1.04 -5.61 12.22
C ALA A 86 -0.07 -5.48 13.27
N SER A 87 -1.32 -5.70 12.86
CA SER A 87 -2.44 -5.71 13.79
C SER A 87 -2.48 -7.08 14.45
N GLN A 88 -2.58 -7.13 15.78
CA GLN A 88 -2.89 -8.39 16.46
C GLN A 88 -4.32 -8.82 16.10
N ALA A 89 -4.62 -10.11 16.29
CA ALA A 89 -5.94 -10.67 16.08
C ALA A 89 -7.00 -9.83 16.84
N ASP A 90 -7.82 -9.12 16.08
CA ASP A 90 -8.96 -8.34 16.57
C ASP A 90 -10.20 -8.69 15.73
N GLU A 91 -11.34 -8.08 16.05
CA GLU A 91 -12.61 -8.29 15.34
C GLU A 91 -12.53 -7.96 13.83
N ASN A 92 -11.57 -7.14 13.40
CA ASN A 92 -11.36 -6.75 12.01
C ASN A 92 -10.30 -7.63 11.31
N CYS A 93 -9.61 -8.50 12.06
CA CYS A 93 -8.64 -9.46 11.55
C CYS A 93 -9.05 -10.91 11.89
N PRO A 94 -9.94 -11.52 11.10
CA PRO A 94 -10.53 -12.84 11.41
C PRO A 94 -9.52 -13.99 11.38
N SER A 95 -8.37 -13.83 10.74
CA SER A 95 -7.33 -14.86 10.61
C SER A 95 -6.26 -14.72 11.69
N SER A 96 -6.64 -15.09 12.92
CA SER A 96 -5.74 -15.16 14.08
C SER A 96 -4.60 -16.19 13.96
N TYR A 97 -4.62 -17.02 12.92
CA TYR A 97 -3.63 -18.07 12.66
C TYR A 97 -2.56 -17.70 11.63
N LEU A 98 -2.69 -16.56 10.95
CA LEU A 98 -1.72 -16.13 9.93
C LEU A 98 -0.64 -15.27 10.59
N THR A 99 0.57 -15.81 10.66
CA THR A 99 1.72 -15.26 11.38
C THR A 99 2.69 -14.54 10.45
N GLY A 100 2.60 -14.79 9.14
CA GLY A 100 3.59 -14.40 8.14
C GLY A 100 4.63 -15.48 7.85
N ASP A 101 4.61 -16.59 8.59
CA ASP A 101 5.51 -17.74 8.39
C ASP A 101 4.94 -18.76 7.39
N GLU A 102 3.76 -18.51 6.85
CA GLU A 102 3.10 -19.41 5.91
C GLU A 102 3.84 -19.47 4.57
N VAL A 103 4.10 -20.69 4.10
CA VAL A 103 4.74 -20.90 2.80
C VAL A 103 3.68 -20.78 1.70
N VAL A 104 3.91 -19.84 0.79
CA VAL A 104 3.05 -19.61 -0.38
C VAL A 104 3.84 -19.80 -1.67
N VAL A 105 3.17 -20.33 -2.68
CA VAL A 105 3.71 -20.49 -4.03
C VAL A 105 3.15 -19.37 -4.91
N ILE A 106 4.05 -18.50 -5.37
CA ILE A 106 3.74 -17.36 -6.25
C ILE A 106 4.65 -17.37 -7.48
N PRO A 107 4.28 -16.67 -8.56
CA PRO A 107 5.19 -16.45 -9.68
C PRO A 107 6.48 -15.76 -9.23
N ASN A 108 7.62 -16.11 -9.84
CA ASN A 108 8.88 -15.43 -9.59
C ASN A 108 8.85 -14.01 -10.20
N VAL A 109 8.42 -13.03 -9.39
CA VAL A 109 8.22 -11.64 -9.83
C VAL A 109 9.50 -10.99 -10.37
N PRO A 110 10.68 -11.13 -9.71
CA PRO A 110 11.92 -10.60 -10.28
C PRO A 110 12.26 -11.16 -11.66
N LEU A 111 12.13 -12.49 -11.85
CA LEU A 111 12.40 -13.10 -13.15
C LEU A 111 11.42 -12.60 -14.22
N LEU A 112 10.13 -12.54 -13.90
CA LEU A 112 9.11 -11.99 -14.82
C LEU A 112 9.41 -10.53 -15.20
N ALA A 113 9.82 -9.69 -14.24
CA ALA A 113 10.20 -8.32 -14.53
C ALA A 113 11.41 -8.23 -15.47
N THR A 114 12.44 -9.08 -15.26
CA THR A 114 13.60 -9.13 -16.15
C THR A 114 13.23 -9.58 -17.56
N LEU A 115 12.34 -10.57 -17.69
CA LEU A 115 11.85 -11.05 -18.97
C LEU A 115 11.07 -9.95 -19.71
N MET A 116 10.18 -9.25 -19.03
CA MET A 116 9.41 -8.14 -19.62
C MET A 116 10.31 -6.99 -20.09
N LEU A 117 11.37 -6.67 -19.34
CA LEU A 117 12.36 -5.68 -19.78
C LEU A 117 13.14 -6.15 -21.00
N ALA A 118 13.57 -7.41 -21.02
CA ALA A 118 14.29 -7.99 -22.15
C ALA A 118 13.42 -8.03 -23.42
N GLU A 119 12.15 -8.40 -23.31
CA GLU A 119 11.19 -8.40 -24.43
C GLU A 119 10.93 -6.99 -24.98
N LYS A 120 10.94 -5.98 -24.12
CA LYS A 120 10.81 -4.58 -24.55
C LYS A 120 12.02 -4.14 -25.39
N ASP A 121 13.23 -4.53 -25.00
CA ASP A 121 14.47 -4.14 -25.68
C ASP A 121 14.78 -5.02 -26.89
N PHE A 122 14.35 -6.29 -26.86
CA PHE A 122 14.53 -7.30 -27.89
C PHE A 122 13.21 -8.07 -28.08
N PRO A 123 12.26 -7.51 -28.85
CA PRO A 123 11.00 -8.19 -29.09
C PRO A 123 11.27 -9.54 -29.75
N LEU A 124 10.59 -10.57 -29.24
CA LEU A 124 10.61 -11.88 -29.88
C LEU A 124 10.12 -11.74 -31.33
N PRO A 125 10.73 -12.47 -32.29
CA PRO A 125 10.38 -12.40 -33.71
C PRO A 125 8.91 -12.74 -34.00
#